data_AF-A0A936QDA3-F1
#
_entry.id   AF-A0A936QDA3-F1
#
_cell.length_a   1.000
_cell.length_b   1.000
_cell.length_c   1.000
_cell.angle_alpha   90.00
_cell.angle_beta   90.00
_cell.angle_gamma   90.00
#
_symmetry.space_group_name_H-M   'P 1'
#
loop_
_entity.id
_entity.type
_entity.pdbx_description
1 polymer ?
#
loop_
_entity_poly.entity_id
_entity_poly.type
_entity_poly.pdbx_seq_one_letter_code
_entity_poly.pdbx_strand_id
1 'polypeptide(L)'
;MTAFYSFRMYFMVFHGKERFGHAHDAHDNSGHHGLAPGQKPHESPWVVTIPLVLLAVPSLVIGFTTVTPMLFGDWFKGVIFVSERHDVMGVLGSEFHGAFAMAVHGLSQPPFWLALSGVGLAWLLYLKFPTIPASLRKRFSFVYVLLDNKYYFDRFNEVVFASGARWLGRSLWKGGDQVVIDGILVNGSTQLVAAISRLSRHIQSGLIYQYAFWIILGVVLLLAMWSPYLRLGALAP
;
A
#
# COMPACT_ATOMS: atom_id res chain seq x y z
N MET A 1 -17.78 1.84 22.47
CA MET A 1 -16.34 1.75 22.14
C MET A 1 -15.80 3.00 21.47
N THR A 2 -16.48 3.58 20.47
CA THR A 2 -15.99 4.77 19.75
C THR A 2 -15.72 5.98 20.64
N ALA A 3 -16.70 6.34 21.47
CA ALA A 3 -16.54 7.41 22.46
C ALA A 3 -15.37 7.12 23.42
N PHE A 4 -15.27 5.88 23.92
CA PHE A 4 -14.22 5.48 24.85
C PHE A 4 -12.82 5.66 24.26
N TYR A 5 -12.53 5.17 23.04
CA TYR A 5 -11.17 5.30 22.49
C TYR A 5 -10.83 6.76 22.12
N SER A 6 -11.80 7.52 21.60
CA SER A 6 -11.60 8.90 21.18
C SER A 6 -11.30 9.79 22.39
N PHE A 7 -12.11 9.67 23.46
CA PHE A 7 -11.90 10.43 24.68
C PHE A 7 -10.71 9.92 25.50
N ARG A 8 -10.39 8.62 25.46
CA ARG A 8 -9.12 8.10 25.99
C ARG A 8 -7.94 8.86 25.36
N MET A 9 -7.91 9.00 24.03
CA MET A 9 -6.86 9.73 23.33
C MET A 9 -6.85 11.20 23.77
N TYR A 10 -8.00 11.88 23.71
CA TYR A 10 -8.14 13.29 24.12
C TYR A 10 -7.66 13.53 25.57
N PHE A 11 -8.08 12.71 26.52
CA PHE A 11 -7.67 12.84 27.92
C PHE A 11 -6.19 12.54 28.12
N MET A 12 -5.64 11.50 27.50
CA MET A 12 -4.20 11.20 27.63
C MET A 12 -3.31 12.28 27.00
N VAL A 13 -3.77 12.94 25.94
CA VAL A 13 -3.00 13.98 25.24
C VAL A 13 -3.10 15.33 25.93
N PHE A 14 -4.30 15.77 26.32
CA PHE A 14 -4.53 17.15 26.79
C PHE A 14 -4.75 17.29 28.30
N HIS A 15 -5.20 16.24 29.00
CA HIS A 15 -5.61 16.33 30.41
C HIS A 15 -4.78 15.43 31.34
N GLY A 16 -3.93 14.58 30.79
CA GLY A 16 -3.02 13.71 31.52
C GLY A 16 -1.80 14.45 32.03
N LYS A 17 -0.93 13.72 32.74
CA LYS A 17 0.39 14.25 33.14
C LYS A 17 1.20 14.61 31.89
N GLU A 18 1.82 15.78 31.91
CA GLU A 18 2.73 16.24 30.86
C GLU A 18 3.85 15.22 30.64
N ARG A 19 4.21 14.98 29.37
CA ARG A 19 5.25 14.01 28.99
C ARG A 19 6.37 14.63 28.13
N PHE A 20 6.29 15.93 27.87
CA PHE A 20 7.29 16.67 27.08
C PHE A 20 8.43 17.15 27.98
N GLY A 21 9.66 17.20 27.45
CA GLY A 21 10.83 17.71 28.15
C GLY A 21 11.50 16.77 29.17
N HIS A 22 11.03 15.54 29.33
CA HIS A 22 11.78 14.51 30.04
C HIS A 22 12.93 14.02 29.15
N ALA A 23 14.16 14.08 29.65
CA ALA A 23 15.33 13.55 28.96
C ALA A 23 15.08 12.07 28.64
N HIS A 24 14.99 11.75 27.36
CA HIS A 24 15.15 10.38 26.91
C HIS A 24 16.63 10.06 27.02
N ASP A 25 17.04 9.54 28.18
CA ASP A 25 18.31 8.84 28.26
C ASP A 25 18.21 7.64 27.31
N ALA A 26 19.04 7.70 26.27
CA ALA A 26 19.45 6.63 25.37
C ALA A 26 18.79 6.56 23.97
N HIS A 27 19.69 6.74 22.99
CA HIS A 27 19.77 6.17 21.63
C HIS A 27 19.42 7.06 20.42
N ASP A 28 20.52 7.46 19.78
CA ASP A 28 20.81 7.55 18.34
C ASP A 28 20.22 8.67 17.48
N ASN A 29 21.18 9.36 16.85
CA ASN A 29 21.07 10.31 15.75
C ASN A 29 20.17 9.79 14.62
N SER A 30 18.87 10.12 14.67
CA SER A 30 18.05 10.26 13.47
C SER A 30 16.80 11.11 13.76
N GLY A 31 16.77 12.33 13.22
CA GLY A 31 15.55 13.13 13.00
C GLY A 31 14.56 13.20 14.16
N HIS A 32 14.90 13.88 15.25
CA HIS A 32 13.94 14.14 16.33
C HIS A 32 12.87 15.16 15.88
N HIS A 33 11.72 14.68 15.42
CA HIS A 33 10.48 15.47 15.31
C HIS A 33 9.82 15.71 16.69
N GLY A 34 10.62 15.89 17.74
CA GLY A 34 10.18 16.09 19.12
C GLY A 34 10.71 17.41 19.67
N LEU A 35 9.97 17.98 20.63
CA LEU A 35 10.41 19.17 21.36
C LEU A 35 11.69 18.85 22.14
N ALA A 36 12.71 19.70 22.02
CA ALA A 36 13.94 19.57 22.79
C ALA A 36 13.67 19.73 24.30
N PRO A 37 14.57 19.23 25.19
CA PRO A 37 14.44 19.45 26.63
C PRO A 37 14.24 20.94 26.95
N GLY A 38 13.12 21.29 27.59
CA GLY A 38 12.75 22.67 27.93
C GLY A 38 11.88 23.42 26.92
N GLN A 39 11.60 22.85 25.73
CA GLN A 39 10.64 23.43 24.79
C GLN A 39 9.21 23.05 25.17
N LYS A 40 8.30 24.04 25.15
CA LYS A 40 6.87 23.85 25.40
C LYS A 40 6.09 23.77 24.08
N PRO A 41 5.02 22.97 23.99
CA PRO A 41 4.10 23.04 22.86
C PRO A 41 3.57 24.47 22.67
N HIS A 42 3.61 24.97 21.44
CA HIS A 42 3.01 26.24 21.08
C HIS A 42 1.75 26.00 20.24
N GLU A 43 0.85 26.98 20.20
CA GLU A 43 -0.33 26.91 19.36
C GLU A 43 0.07 26.84 17.87
N SER A 44 -0.77 26.18 17.08
CA SER A 44 -0.55 26.08 15.64
C SER A 44 -0.72 27.44 14.98
N PRO A 45 0.09 27.78 13.96
CA PRO A 45 -0.03 29.04 13.25
C PRO A 45 -1.40 29.19 12.58
N TRP A 46 -1.80 30.43 12.28
CA TRP A 46 -3.08 30.76 11.64
C TRP A 46 -3.36 30.01 10.34
N VAL A 47 -2.31 29.63 9.62
CA VAL A 47 -2.38 28.83 8.38
C VAL A 47 -3.00 27.45 8.62
N VAL A 48 -2.94 26.91 9.84
CA VAL A 48 -3.53 25.61 10.22
C VAL A 48 -4.89 25.79 10.90
N THR A 49 -5.03 26.77 11.80
CA THR A 49 -6.27 26.97 12.56
C THR A 49 -7.43 27.40 11.68
N ILE A 50 -7.19 28.28 10.70
CA ILE A 50 -8.24 28.79 9.81
C ILE A 50 -8.88 27.65 8.99
N PRO A 51 -8.12 26.78 8.28
CA PRO A 51 -8.71 25.63 7.60
C PRO A 51 -9.49 24.69 8.52
N LEU A 52 -9.01 24.40 9.73
CA LEU A 52 -9.71 23.51 10.66
C LEU A 52 -11.07 24.09 11.09
N VAL A 53 -11.13 25.39 11.42
CA VAL A 53 -12.39 26.07 11.75
C VAL A 53 -13.31 26.14 10.54
N LEU A 54 -12.75 26.45 9.36
CA LEU A 54 -13.49 26.52 8.10
C LEU A 54 -14.02 25.15 7.65
N LEU A 55 -13.44 24.03 8.10
CA LEU A 55 -14.02 22.70 7.88
C LEU A 55 -15.10 22.38 8.91
N ALA A 56 -14.93 22.81 10.16
CA ALA A 56 -15.88 22.52 11.24
C ALA A 56 -17.25 23.19 11.03
N VAL A 57 -17.28 24.48 10.63
CA VAL A 57 -18.53 25.23 10.48
C VAL A 57 -19.42 24.66 9.36
N PRO A 58 -18.95 24.45 8.12
CA PRO A 58 -19.75 23.86 7.06
C PRO A 58 -20.15 22.42 7.35
N SER A 59 -19.31 21.64 8.05
CA SER A 59 -19.68 20.27 8.44
C SER A 59 -20.96 20.24 9.29
N LEU A 60 -21.10 21.19 10.22
CA LEU A 60 -22.29 21.33 11.05
C LEU A 60 -23.48 21.88 10.24
N VAL A 61 -23.26 22.90 9.41
CA VAL A 61 -24.32 23.53 8.60
C VAL A 61 -24.89 22.56 7.56
N ILE A 62 -24.03 21.86 6.82
CA ILE A 62 -24.45 20.87 5.83
C ILE A 62 -25.20 19.76 6.54
N GLY A 63 -24.64 19.16 7.59
CA GLY A 63 -25.33 18.10 8.33
C GLY A 63 -26.73 18.49 8.83
N PHE A 64 -26.89 19.73 9.32
CA PHE A 64 -28.18 20.24 9.79
C PHE A 64 -29.17 20.51 8.65
N THR A 65 -28.71 21.10 7.54
CA THR A 65 -29.58 21.53 6.43
C THR A 65 -29.92 20.40 5.46
N THR A 66 -29.00 19.46 5.23
CA THR A 66 -29.18 18.41 4.23
C THR A 66 -29.83 17.14 4.77
N VAL A 67 -29.96 16.96 6.08
CA VAL A 67 -30.50 15.71 6.66
C VAL A 67 -31.90 15.37 6.10
N THR A 68 -32.79 16.35 5.99
CA THR A 68 -34.15 16.15 5.47
C THR A 68 -34.18 15.81 3.98
N PRO A 69 -33.60 16.62 3.07
CA PRO A 69 -33.59 16.28 1.64
C PRO A 69 -32.76 15.03 1.33
N MET A 70 -31.78 14.68 2.17
CA MET A 70 -31.02 13.43 2.03
C MET A 70 -31.82 12.20 2.43
N LEU A 71 -32.62 12.26 3.51
CA LEU A 71 -33.43 11.14 3.97
C LEU A 71 -34.72 10.95 3.14
N PHE A 72 -35.41 12.04 2.80
CA PHE A 72 -36.75 11.98 2.20
C PHE A 72 -36.83 12.55 0.77
N GLY A 73 -35.73 13.12 0.25
CA GLY A 73 -35.66 13.58 -1.13
C GLY A 73 -35.20 12.50 -2.10
N ASP A 74 -34.84 12.92 -3.31
CA ASP A 74 -34.42 12.01 -4.38
C ASP A 74 -32.94 11.55 -4.26
N TRP A 75 -32.22 11.93 -3.20
CA TRP A 75 -30.77 11.69 -3.06
C TRP A 75 -30.37 10.21 -3.14
N PHE A 76 -31.16 9.33 -2.51
CA PHE A 76 -30.94 7.88 -2.52
C PHE A 76 -31.88 7.11 -3.45
N LYS A 77 -32.64 7.82 -4.29
CA LYS A 77 -33.63 7.20 -5.18
C LYS A 77 -32.94 6.26 -6.17
N GLY A 78 -33.39 5.01 -6.21
CA GLY A 78 -32.82 3.97 -7.07
C GLY A 78 -31.52 3.35 -6.55
N VAL A 79 -30.96 3.83 -5.43
CA VAL A 79 -29.78 3.24 -4.78
C VAL A 79 -30.19 2.30 -3.65
N ILE A 80 -31.19 2.70 -2.86
CA ILE A 80 -31.72 1.90 -1.75
C ILE A 80 -33.07 1.34 -2.17
N PHE A 81 -33.19 0.01 -2.16
CA PHE A 81 -34.46 -0.67 -2.38
C PHE A 81 -35.19 -0.85 -1.05
N VAL A 82 -36.37 -0.24 -0.93
CA VAL A 82 -37.28 -0.43 0.21
C VAL A 82 -38.46 -1.28 -0.27
N SER A 83 -38.63 -2.45 0.33
CA SER A 83 -39.75 -3.34 0.00
C SER A 83 -41.05 -2.77 0.54
N GLU A 84 -42.12 -2.80 -0.28
CA GLU A 84 -43.47 -2.39 0.12
C GLU A 84 -44.01 -3.13 1.36
N ARG A 85 -43.48 -4.31 1.69
CA ARG A 85 -43.86 -5.08 2.88
C ARG A 85 -43.26 -4.54 4.18
N HIS A 86 -42.21 -3.73 4.10
CA HIS A 86 -41.52 -3.14 5.25
C HIS A 86 -41.18 -1.69 4.92
N ASP A 87 -42.19 -0.82 5.00
CA ASP A 87 -42.02 0.62 4.74
C ASP A 87 -41.28 1.31 5.90
N VAL A 88 -39.97 1.08 5.97
CA VAL A 88 -39.08 1.69 6.98
C VAL A 88 -39.07 3.21 6.84
N MET A 89 -39.21 3.75 5.62
CA MET A 89 -39.13 5.18 5.36
C MET A 89 -40.41 5.91 5.74
N GLY A 90 -41.58 5.31 5.54
CA GLY A 90 -42.86 5.84 6.03
C GLY A 90 -42.91 5.91 7.55
N VAL A 91 -42.47 4.86 8.24
CA VAL A 91 -42.37 4.85 9.72
C VAL A 91 -41.38 5.92 10.20
N LEU A 92 -40.18 5.98 9.62
CA LEU A 92 -39.18 6.98 9.97
C LEU A 92 -39.69 8.42 9.72
N GLY A 93 -40.44 8.63 8.64
CA GLY A 93 -41.07 9.92 8.32
C GLY A 93 -42.07 10.38 9.37
N SER A 94 -42.79 9.46 10.01
CA SER A 94 -43.75 9.78 11.08
C SER A 94 -43.07 10.17 12.41
N GLU A 95 -41.86 9.68 12.66
CA GLU A 95 -41.08 9.99 13.87
C GLU A 95 -40.12 11.17 13.67
N PHE A 96 -39.79 11.52 12.42
CA PHE A 96 -38.85 12.58 12.10
C PHE A 96 -39.53 13.96 12.09
N HIS A 97 -39.28 14.74 13.14
CA HIS A 97 -39.84 16.09 13.31
C HIS A 97 -38.83 17.21 12.99
N GLY A 98 -37.86 16.94 12.12
CA GLY A 98 -36.79 17.87 11.74
C GLY A 98 -35.47 17.67 12.49
N ALA A 99 -34.41 18.28 11.98
CA ALA A 99 -33.03 18.08 12.46
C ALA A 99 -32.85 18.47 13.94
N PHE A 100 -33.44 19.59 14.36
CA PHE A 100 -33.35 20.06 15.73
C PHE A 100 -34.11 19.15 16.71
N ALA A 101 -35.34 18.74 16.36
CA ALA A 101 -36.13 17.81 17.16
C ALA A 101 -35.42 16.46 17.30
N MET A 102 -34.83 15.95 16.22
CA MET A 102 -33.98 14.76 16.24
C MET A 102 -32.79 14.92 17.19
N ALA A 103 -32.08 16.05 17.14
CA ALA A 103 -30.93 16.29 18.01
C ALA A 103 -31.31 16.29 19.50
N VAL A 104 -32.39 16.97 19.86
CA VAL A 104 -32.89 17.03 21.25
C VAL A 104 -33.41 15.67 21.70
N HIS A 105 -34.20 15.00 20.86
CA HIS A 105 -34.71 13.67 21.14
C HIS A 105 -33.57 12.67 21.34
N GLY A 106 -32.49 12.77 20.56
CA GLY A 106 -31.28 11.96 20.68
C GLY A 106 -30.66 11.96 22.08
N LEU A 107 -30.81 13.05 22.86
CA LEU A 107 -30.31 13.12 24.24
C LEU A 107 -31.05 12.16 25.19
N SER A 108 -32.31 11.84 24.90
CA SER A 108 -33.09 10.85 25.65
C SER A 108 -32.81 9.40 25.22
N GLN A 109 -32.14 9.21 24.08
CA GLN A 109 -31.96 7.89 23.50
C GLN A 109 -30.83 7.09 24.18
N PRO A 110 -30.98 5.76 24.35
CA PRO A 110 -29.96 4.92 24.96
C PRO A 110 -28.54 5.04 24.34
N PRO A 111 -28.38 5.16 23.01
CA PRO A 111 -27.06 5.35 22.40
C PRO A 111 -26.31 6.59 22.90
N PHE A 112 -26.99 7.69 23.19
CA PHE A 112 -26.37 8.89 23.76
C PHE A 112 -25.77 8.60 25.14
N TRP A 113 -26.55 7.95 26.02
CA TRP A 113 -26.08 7.58 27.37
C TRP A 113 -24.99 6.50 27.35
N LEU A 114 -25.03 5.57 26.40
CA LEU A 114 -23.96 4.60 26.17
C LEU A 114 -22.68 5.26 25.65
N ALA A 115 -22.79 6.28 24.80
CA ALA A 115 -21.63 7.07 24.38
C ALA A 115 -21.06 7.86 25.55
N LEU A 116 -21.91 8.52 26.34
CA LEU A 116 -21.52 9.30 27.52
C LEU A 116 -20.88 8.41 28.60
N SER A 117 -21.40 7.21 28.84
CA SER A 117 -20.77 6.25 29.75
C SER A 117 -19.39 5.82 29.26
N GLY A 118 -19.19 5.69 27.95
CA GLY A 118 -17.88 5.50 27.34
C GLY A 118 -16.90 6.64 27.64
N VAL A 119 -17.36 7.90 27.59
CA VAL A 119 -16.56 9.07 27.98
C VAL A 119 -16.22 9.03 29.46
N GLY A 120 -17.22 8.78 30.31
CA GLY A 120 -17.03 8.68 31.77
C GLY A 120 -16.08 7.56 32.19
N LEU A 121 -16.17 6.39 31.55
CA LEU A 121 -15.25 5.27 31.76
C LEU A 121 -13.82 5.62 31.32
N ALA A 122 -13.65 6.31 30.19
CA ALA A 122 -12.33 6.75 29.75
C ALA A 122 -11.70 7.73 30.75
N TRP A 123 -12.49 8.71 31.23
CA TRP A 123 -12.06 9.64 32.27
C TRP A 123 -11.65 8.90 33.56
N LEU A 124 -12.48 7.98 34.03
CA LEU A 124 -12.22 7.23 35.26
C LEU A 124 -10.95 6.38 35.16
N LEU A 125 -10.78 5.65 34.05
CA LEU A 125 -9.66 4.73 33.88
C LEU A 125 -8.33 5.41 33.55
N TYR A 126 -8.34 6.55 32.86
CA TYR A 126 -7.10 7.19 32.37
C TYR A 126 -6.68 8.45 33.14
N LEU A 127 -7.62 9.15 33.80
CA LEU A 127 -7.28 10.32 34.63
C LEU A 127 -7.34 10.00 36.13
N LYS A 128 -8.39 9.30 36.60
CA LYS A 128 -8.59 9.06 38.04
C LYS A 128 -7.85 7.82 38.56
N PHE A 129 -7.92 6.69 37.84
CA PHE A 129 -7.38 5.40 38.29
C PHE A 129 -6.53 4.70 37.20
N PRO A 130 -5.35 5.24 36.85
CA PRO A 130 -4.50 4.72 35.77
C PRO A 130 -3.90 3.33 36.03
N THR A 131 -4.01 2.81 37.26
CA THR A 131 -3.58 1.45 37.61
C THR A 131 -4.51 0.37 37.07
N ILE A 132 -5.79 0.69 36.82
CA ILE A 132 -6.79 -0.30 36.38
C ILE A 132 -6.49 -0.81 34.96
N PRO A 133 -6.21 0.04 33.94
CA PRO A 133 -5.82 -0.44 32.62
C PRO A 133 -4.57 -1.33 32.63
N ALA A 134 -3.59 -1.02 33.48
CA ALA A 134 -2.37 -1.83 33.60
C ALA A 134 -2.66 -3.23 34.15
N SER A 135 -3.52 -3.32 35.17
CA SER A 135 -3.98 -4.60 35.71
C SER A 135 -4.84 -5.38 34.72
N LEU A 136 -5.71 -4.70 33.97
CA LEU A 136 -6.55 -5.32 32.96
C LEU A 136 -5.73 -5.90 31.80
N ARG A 137 -4.67 -5.19 31.38
CA ARG A 137 -3.69 -5.69 30.40
C ARG A 137 -3.00 -6.97 30.87
N LYS A 138 -2.63 -7.05 32.16
CA LYS A 138 -2.00 -8.26 32.72
C LYS A 138 -2.98 -9.44 32.77
N ARG A 139 -4.23 -9.20 33.18
CA ARG A 139 -5.25 -10.25 33.30
C ARG A 139 -5.75 -10.78 31.95
N PHE A 140 -5.91 -9.90 30.97
CA PHE A 140 -6.38 -10.24 29.61
C PHE A 140 -5.25 -10.11 28.59
N SER A 141 -4.04 -10.53 28.95
CA SER A 141 -2.85 -10.38 28.11
C SER A 141 -3.02 -10.99 26.72
N PHE A 142 -3.64 -12.16 26.61
CA PHE A 142 -3.92 -12.80 25.32
C PHE A 142 -4.81 -11.94 24.41
N VAL A 143 -5.96 -11.50 24.91
CA VAL A 143 -6.89 -10.65 24.15
C VAL A 143 -6.26 -9.30 23.84
N TYR A 144 -5.55 -8.71 24.79
CA TYR A 144 -4.82 -7.47 24.58
C TYR A 144 -3.81 -7.61 23.44
N VAL A 145 -2.95 -8.64 23.47
CA VAL A 145 -1.94 -8.88 22.45
C VAL A 145 -2.57 -9.10 21.08
N LEU A 146 -3.69 -9.83 21.00
CA LEU A 146 -4.43 -10.02 19.74
C LEU A 146 -4.91 -8.68 19.16
N LEU A 147 -5.55 -7.84 19.98
CA LEU A 147 -6.09 -6.54 19.56
C LEU A 147 -4.97 -5.53 19.23
N ASP A 148 -3.89 -5.53 20.01
CA ASP A 148 -2.72 -4.67 19.83
C ASP A 148 -1.97 -5.00 18.53
N ASN A 149 -1.93 -6.28 18.16
CA ASN A 149 -1.41 -6.75 16.86
C ASN A 149 -2.44 -6.64 15.72
N LYS A 150 -3.52 -5.86 15.87
CA LYS A 150 -4.58 -5.66 14.86
C LYS A 150 -5.12 -6.99 14.33
N TYR A 151 -5.36 -7.95 15.22
CA TYR A 151 -5.79 -9.31 14.89
C TYR A 151 -4.80 -10.11 14.03
N TYR A 152 -3.53 -9.68 13.94
CA TYR A 152 -2.49 -10.23 13.08
C TYR A 152 -2.80 -10.17 11.57
N PHE A 153 -3.82 -9.43 11.13
CA PHE A 153 -4.14 -9.31 9.70
C PHE A 153 -2.99 -8.66 8.91
N ASP A 154 -2.33 -7.65 9.47
CA ASP A 154 -1.17 -7.00 8.83
C ASP A 154 -0.03 -8.01 8.65
N ARG A 155 0.29 -8.78 9.71
CA ARG A 155 1.35 -9.80 9.67
C ARG A 155 1.01 -10.93 8.70
N PHE A 156 -0.25 -11.36 8.66
CA PHE A 156 -0.71 -12.33 7.68
C PHE A 156 -0.52 -11.80 6.26
N ASN A 157 -0.90 -10.55 5.99
CA ASN A 157 -0.72 -9.95 4.68
C ASN A 157 0.76 -9.83 4.28
N GLU A 158 1.62 -9.43 5.22
CA GLU A 158 3.05 -9.32 4.97
C GLU A 158 3.70 -10.68 4.70
N VAL A 159 3.36 -11.70 5.49
CA VAL A 159 3.93 -13.04 5.37
C VAL A 159 3.38 -13.78 4.15
N VAL A 160 2.07 -13.72 3.89
CA VAL A 160 1.46 -14.50 2.82
C VAL A 160 1.56 -13.77 1.49
N PHE A 161 1.00 -12.56 1.39
CA PHE A 161 0.92 -11.86 0.12
C PHE A 161 2.23 -11.15 -0.23
N ALA A 162 2.78 -10.33 0.67
CA ALA A 162 3.98 -9.55 0.34
C ALA A 162 5.23 -10.44 0.21
N SER A 163 5.42 -11.41 1.11
CA SER A 163 6.53 -12.35 1.01
C SER A 163 6.34 -13.34 -0.15
N GLY A 164 5.12 -13.83 -0.37
CA GLY A 164 4.79 -14.70 -1.50
C GLY A 164 5.05 -14.03 -2.84
N ALA A 165 4.60 -12.78 -3.02
CA ALA A 165 4.85 -12.00 -4.23
C ALA A 165 6.35 -11.73 -4.45
N ARG A 166 7.09 -11.36 -3.40
CA ARG A 166 8.55 -11.17 -3.49
C ARG A 166 9.29 -12.46 -3.83
N TRP A 167 8.88 -13.58 -3.26
CA TRP A 167 9.47 -14.88 -3.55
C TRP A 167 9.20 -15.26 -5.01
N LEU A 168 7.94 -15.16 -5.46
CA LEU A 168 7.56 -15.48 -6.84
C LEU A 168 8.32 -14.59 -7.84
N GLY A 169 8.39 -13.28 -7.60
CA GLY A 169 9.14 -12.35 -8.45
C GLY A 169 10.64 -12.68 -8.51
N ARG A 170 11.26 -13.02 -7.38
CA ARG A 170 12.67 -13.45 -7.35
C ARG A 170 12.90 -14.77 -8.08
N SER A 171 11.97 -15.72 -7.95
CA SER A 171 12.04 -17.01 -8.64
C SER A 171 11.92 -16.83 -10.16
N LEU A 172 10.99 -15.99 -10.63
CA LEU A 172 10.84 -15.68 -12.05
C LEU A 172 12.04 -14.93 -12.61
N TRP A 173 12.60 -13.95 -11.88
CA TRP A 173 13.82 -13.26 -12.31
C TRP A 173 15.01 -14.23 -12.34
N LYS A 174 15.39 -14.81 -11.20
CA LYS A 174 16.62 -15.61 -11.13
C LYS A 174 16.52 -16.90 -11.95
N GLY A 175 15.36 -17.57 -11.89
CA GLY A 175 15.16 -18.85 -12.57
C GLY A 175 14.77 -18.71 -14.04
N GLY A 176 13.97 -17.70 -14.39
CA GLY A 176 13.56 -17.46 -15.77
C GLY A 176 14.59 -16.64 -16.53
N ASP A 177 14.77 -15.39 -16.12
CA ASP A 177 15.53 -14.40 -16.88
C ASP A 177 17.04 -14.71 -16.88
N GLN A 178 17.67 -14.76 -15.70
CA GLN A 178 19.13 -14.94 -15.62
C GLN A 178 19.62 -16.31 -16.08
N VAL A 179 18.86 -17.38 -15.82
CA VAL A 179 19.30 -18.74 -16.17
C VAL A 179 18.95 -19.08 -17.61
N VAL A 180 17.72 -18.81 -18.04
CA VAL A 180 17.26 -19.22 -19.39
C VAL A 180 17.69 -18.21 -20.45
N ILE A 181 17.50 -16.92 -20.20
CA ILE A 181 17.79 -15.89 -21.20
C ILE A 181 19.29 -15.59 -21.21
N ASP A 182 19.85 -15.13 -20.09
CA ASP A 182 21.27 -14.75 -20.07
C ASP A 182 22.18 -15.99 -20.14
N GLY A 183 21.84 -17.05 -19.40
CA GLY A 183 22.64 -18.27 -19.36
C GLY A 183 22.59 -19.08 -20.65
N ILE A 184 21.40 -19.55 -21.04
CA ILE A 184 21.28 -20.50 -22.15
C ILE A 184 21.27 -19.79 -23.51
N LEU A 185 20.46 -18.74 -23.68
CA LEU A 185 20.32 -18.09 -24.99
C LEU A 185 21.53 -17.19 -25.31
N VAL A 186 21.96 -16.34 -24.40
CA VAL A 186 23.04 -15.37 -24.67
C VAL A 186 24.42 -16.01 -24.48
N ASN A 187 24.73 -16.55 -23.29
CA ASN A 187 26.05 -17.13 -23.06
C ASN A 187 26.26 -18.44 -23.84
N GLY A 188 25.22 -19.25 -24.06
CA GLY A 188 25.30 -20.43 -24.91
C GLY A 188 25.61 -20.09 -26.37
N SER A 189 24.96 -19.06 -26.94
CA SER A 189 25.23 -18.64 -28.32
C SER A 189 26.62 -18.05 -28.50
N THR A 190 27.08 -17.22 -27.56
CA THR A 190 28.45 -16.67 -27.60
C THR A 190 29.52 -17.76 -27.47
N GLN A 191 29.31 -18.76 -26.62
CA GLN A 191 30.21 -19.91 -26.50
C GLN A 191 30.24 -20.77 -27.76
N LEU A 192 29.10 -20.97 -28.43
CA LEU A 192 29.02 -21.68 -29.70
C LEU A 192 29.82 -20.95 -30.79
N VAL A 193 29.60 -19.64 -30.93
CA VAL A 193 30.35 -18.81 -31.90
C VAL A 193 31.84 -18.81 -31.58
N ALA A 194 32.22 -18.71 -30.31
CA ALA A 194 33.61 -18.79 -29.88
C ALA A 194 34.24 -20.17 -30.18
N ALA A 195 33.50 -21.27 -29.99
CA ALA A 195 33.97 -22.62 -30.30
C ALA A 195 34.21 -22.79 -31.81
N ILE A 196 33.28 -22.34 -32.65
CA ILE A 196 33.42 -22.32 -34.11
C ILE A 196 34.63 -21.46 -34.51
N SER A 197 34.81 -20.30 -33.90
CA SER A 197 35.92 -19.40 -34.19
C SER A 197 37.28 -20.04 -33.82
N ARG A 198 37.37 -20.74 -32.68
CA ARG A 198 38.58 -21.48 -32.29
C ARG A 198 38.89 -22.61 -33.26
N LEU A 199 37.89 -23.35 -33.72
CA LEU A 199 38.06 -24.41 -34.70
C LEU A 199 38.54 -23.82 -36.04
N SER A 200 37.90 -22.73 -36.51
CA SER A 200 38.28 -22.04 -37.74
C SER A 200 39.71 -21.48 -37.69
N ARG A 201 40.21 -21.08 -36.52
CA ARG A 201 41.58 -20.60 -36.37
C ARG A 201 42.64 -21.67 -36.68
N HIS A 202 42.33 -22.95 -36.47
CA HIS A 202 43.25 -24.04 -36.79
C HIS A 202 43.36 -24.32 -38.30
N ILE A 203 42.41 -23.84 -39.10
CA ILE A 203 42.47 -23.91 -40.57
C ILE A 203 43.52 -22.91 -41.11
N GLN A 204 43.82 -21.85 -40.36
CA GLN A 204 44.87 -20.89 -40.68
C GLN A 204 46.21 -21.33 -40.07
N SER A 205 46.96 -22.15 -40.81
CA SER A 205 48.25 -22.72 -40.38
C SER A 205 49.46 -21.79 -40.54
N GLY A 206 49.30 -20.64 -41.21
CA GLY A 206 50.39 -19.70 -41.49
C GLY A 206 51.34 -20.11 -42.63
N LEU A 207 51.15 -21.30 -43.22
CA LEU A 207 51.96 -21.78 -44.35
C LEU A 207 51.45 -21.21 -45.68
N ILE A 208 52.34 -20.57 -46.45
CA ILE A 208 51.99 -19.90 -47.73
C ILE A 208 51.33 -20.85 -48.73
N TYR A 209 51.80 -22.11 -48.82
CA TYR A 209 51.27 -23.12 -49.73
C TYR A 209 49.79 -23.43 -49.49
N GLN A 210 49.35 -23.38 -48.22
CA GLN A 210 47.98 -23.69 -47.83
C GLN A 210 47.03 -22.57 -48.26
N TYR A 211 47.47 -21.31 -48.22
CA TYR A 211 46.71 -20.18 -48.79
C TYR A 211 46.60 -20.28 -50.31
N ALA A 212 47.70 -20.60 -51.01
CA ALA A 212 47.68 -20.76 -52.46
C ALA A 212 46.70 -21.87 -52.90
N PHE A 213 46.66 -22.98 -52.16
CA PHE A 213 45.70 -24.07 -52.37
C PHE A 213 44.24 -23.59 -52.25
N TRP A 214 43.89 -22.85 -51.18
CA TRP A 214 42.53 -22.32 -50.99
C TRP A 214 42.12 -21.33 -52.08
N ILE A 215 43.05 -20.48 -52.55
CA ILE A 215 42.78 -19.52 -53.62
C ILE A 215 42.48 -20.25 -54.94
N ILE A 216 43.31 -21.22 -55.33
CA ILE A 216 43.10 -21.99 -56.56
C ILE A 216 41.77 -22.76 -56.48
N LEU A 217 41.50 -23.42 -55.36
CA LEU A 217 40.25 -24.14 -55.13
C LEU A 217 39.05 -23.20 -55.22
N GLY A 218 39.14 -22.00 -54.62
CA GLY A 218 38.12 -20.96 -54.68
C GLY A 218 37.84 -20.49 -56.11
N VAL A 219 38.88 -20.24 -56.91
CA VAL A 219 38.74 -19.85 -58.33
C VAL A 219 38.09 -20.98 -59.14
N VAL A 220 38.53 -22.23 -58.96
CA VAL A 220 37.93 -23.38 -59.64
C VAL A 220 36.46 -23.55 -59.28
N LEU A 221 36.11 -23.43 -57.99
CA LEU A 221 34.72 -23.50 -57.54
C LEU A 221 33.86 -22.35 -58.07
N LEU A 222 34.39 -21.13 -58.07
CA LEU A 222 33.69 -19.96 -58.59
C LEU A 222 33.42 -20.12 -60.09
N LEU A 223 34.44 -20.54 -60.86
CA LEU A 223 34.29 -20.84 -62.28
C LEU A 223 33.32 -22.02 -62.52
N ALA A 224 33.37 -23.07 -61.70
CA ALA A 224 32.44 -24.20 -61.82
C ALA A 224 31.00 -23.82 -61.48
N MET A 225 30.79 -22.99 -60.46
CA MET A 225 29.47 -22.49 -60.06
C MET A 225 28.91 -21.48 -61.08
N TRP A 226 29.77 -20.69 -61.71
CA TRP A 226 29.38 -19.66 -62.68
C TRP A 226 29.37 -20.13 -64.14
N SER A 227 30.01 -21.26 -64.44
CA SER A 227 30.03 -21.92 -65.75
C SER A 227 28.63 -22.17 -66.35
N PRO A 228 27.60 -22.60 -65.59
CA PRO A 228 26.23 -22.73 -66.12
C PRO A 228 25.66 -21.38 -66.57
N TYR A 229 25.92 -20.31 -65.83
CA TYR A 229 25.42 -18.96 -66.12
C TYR A 229 26.17 -18.31 -67.30
N LEU A 230 27.49 -18.56 -67.41
CA LEU A 230 28.28 -18.16 -68.58
C LEU A 230 27.84 -18.91 -69.85
N ARG A 231 27.42 -20.17 -69.72
CA ARG A 231 26.86 -20.96 -70.84
C ARG A 231 25.45 -20.52 -71.22
N LEU A 232 24.62 -20.12 -70.26
CA LEU A 232 23.27 -19.58 -70.51
C LEU A 232 23.32 -18.18 -71.13
N GLY A 233 24.27 -17.32 -70.75
CA GLY A 233 24.48 -16.01 -71.38
C GLY A 233 25.09 -16.10 -72.80
N ALA A 234 25.79 -17.18 -73.12
CA ALA A 234 26.34 -17.45 -74.46
C ALA A 234 25.33 -18.16 -75.41
N LEU A 235 24.18 -18.59 -74.90
CA LEU A 235 23.11 -19.26 -75.65
C LEU A 235 21.82 -18.43 -75.71
N ALA A 236 21.80 -17.22 -75.15
CA ALA A 236 20.74 -16.25 -75.37
C ALA A 236 20.99 -15.55 -76.72
N PRO A 237 19.99 -15.55 -77.65
CA PRO A 237 20.12 -14.88 -78.94
C PRO A 237 20.24 -13.36 -78.83
#